data_AF-A0A5K1K0B8-F1
#
_entry.id   AF-A0A5K1K0B8-F1
#
_cell.length_a   1.000
_cell.length_b   1.000
_cell.length_c   1.000
_cell.angle_alpha   90.00
_cell.angle_beta   90.00
_cell.angle_gamma   90.00
#
_symmetry.space_group_name_H-M   'P 1'
#
loop_
_entity.id
_entity.type
_entity.pdbx_description
1 polymer ?
#
loop_
_entity_poly.entity_id
_entity_poly.type
_entity_poly.pdbx_seq_one_letter_code
_entity_poly.pdbx_strand_id
1 'polypeptide(L)'
;MAFLTELATNASEKNVAVMLYSGNDDSLVAHRGTEVVIQNTTFGGIQGFSRRPSTPWIDDAGLVGGVVHQERNWTYLLVEGAGHLISYQNPSRAFTVLREYILGHNTTGLLVSGPGGDISVAGGELAALAVDAIQGQTGIAVGSIFTTSTFNYPAATIAAWDAFIATATVATVLPQITGLVQNAQSSGALAAAGGVAVAVVACAAAFAVSLFASV
;
A
#
# COMPACT_ATOMS: atom_id res chain seq x y z
N MET A 1 -12.85 -3.23 14.69
CA MET A 1 -12.02 -2.08 15.07
C MET A 1 -11.16 -1.70 13.89
N ALA A 2 -11.19 -0.43 13.47
CA ALA A 2 -10.23 0.11 12.51
C ALA A 2 -8.90 0.34 13.24
N PHE A 3 -7.83 -0.32 12.78
CA PHE A 3 -6.48 -0.21 13.34
C PHE A 3 -6.06 1.28 13.46
N LEU A 4 -5.35 1.64 14.53
CA LEU A 4 -4.89 3.01 14.86
C LEU A 4 -5.93 4.11 15.10
N THR A 5 -7.24 3.87 14.95
CA THR A 5 -8.25 4.95 15.00
C THR A 5 -8.28 5.71 16.33
N GLU A 6 -8.15 5.03 17.47
CA GLU A 6 -8.12 5.72 18.78
C GLU A 6 -6.89 6.63 18.92
N LEU A 7 -5.71 6.12 18.52
CA LEU A 7 -4.48 6.90 18.50
C LEU A 7 -4.62 8.12 17.57
N ALA A 8 -5.13 7.90 16.36
CA ALA A 8 -5.30 8.92 15.34
C ALA A 8 -6.32 10.00 15.73
N THR A 9 -7.41 9.60 16.38
CA THR A 9 -8.43 10.51 16.91
C THR A 9 -7.83 11.38 18.02
N ASN A 10 -7.12 10.78 18.98
CA ASN A 10 -6.47 11.52 20.05
C ASN A 10 -5.39 12.48 19.51
N ALA A 11 -4.56 12.03 18.58
CA ALA A 11 -3.57 12.88 17.91
C ALA A 11 -4.23 14.08 17.22
N SER A 12 -5.35 13.85 16.52
CA SER A 12 -6.12 14.92 15.87
C SER A 12 -6.64 15.94 16.89
N GLU A 13 -7.24 15.49 17.99
CA GLU A 13 -7.75 16.36 19.07
C GLU A 13 -6.65 17.18 19.76
N LYS A 14 -5.43 16.64 19.81
CA LYS A 14 -4.26 17.29 20.42
C LYS A 14 -3.39 18.04 19.41
N ASN A 15 -3.83 18.16 18.16
CA ASN A 15 -3.09 18.81 17.08
C ASN A 15 -1.67 18.24 16.91
N VAL A 16 -1.52 16.93 17.11
CA VAL A 16 -0.27 16.19 16.89
C VAL A 16 -0.21 15.77 15.43
N ALA A 17 0.85 16.19 14.74
CA ALA A 17 1.11 15.77 13.37
C ALA A 17 1.61 14.32 13.33
N VAL A 18 1.12 13.55 12.36
CA VAL A 18 1.53 12.17 12.11
C VAL A 18 2.08 12.09 10.70
N MET A 19 3.32 11.61 10.58
CA MET A 19 3.94 11.38 9.28
C MET A 19 4.29 9.89 9.14
N LEU A 20 3.80 9.28 8.07
CA LEU A 20 4.13 7.92 7.67
C LEU A 20 4.89 8.00 6.35
N TYR A 21 6.09 7.44 6.32
CA TYR A 21 6.92 7.46 5.12
C TYR A 21 7.44 6.07 4.81
N SER A 22 7.67 5.78 3.54
CA SER A 22 8.07 4.46 3.06
C SER A 22 8.98 4.58 1.84
N GLY A 23 9.84 3.59 1.63
CA GLY A 23 10.58 3.43 0.39
C GLY A 23 9.77 2.58 -0.60
N ASN A 24 9.76 2.94 -1.89
CA ASN A 24 9.03 2.18 -2.90
C ASN A 24 9.63 0.78 -3.16
N ASP A 25 10.94 0.60 -2.93
CA ASP A 25 11.67 -0.66 -3.13
C ASP A 25 11.65 -1.57 -1.89
N ASP A 26 10.88 -1.23 -0.85
CA ASP A 26 10.78 -2.07 0.35
C ASP A 26 9.84 -3.26 0.12
N SER A 27 10.38 -4.47 0.17
CA SER A 27 9.61 -5.71 0.12
C SER A 27 9.33 -6.32 1.50
N LEU A 28 9.98 -5.85 2.57
CA LEU A 28 9.74 -6.31 3.94
C LEU A 28 8.48 -5.65 4.50
N VAL A 29 8.39 -4.33 4.37
CA VAL A 29 7.23 -3.52 4.80
C VAL A 29 6.81 -2.61 3.65
N ALA A 30 6.22 -3.22 2.62
CA ALA A 30 5.85 -2.52 1.40
C ALA A 30 4.92 -1.33 1.66
N HIS A 31 5.22 -0.21 0.99
CA HIS A 31 4.48 1.06 1.12
C HIS A 31 2.97 0.91 0.88
N ARG A 32 2.54 -0.02 0.01
CA ARG A 32 1.12 -0.30 -0.22
C ARG A 32 0.40 -0.74 1.06
N GLY A 33 1.07 -1.45 1.96
CA GLY A 33 0.54 -1.78 3.28
C GLY A 33 0.26 -0.53 4.12
N THR A 34 1.21 0.41 4.13
CA THR A 34 1.05 1.73 4.77
C THR A 34 -0.15 2.48 4.21
N GLU A 35 -0.32 2.53 2.89
CA GLU A 35 -1.45 3.18 2.23
C GLU A 35 -2.80 2.56 2.60
N VAL A 36 -2.87 1.22 2.64
CA VAL A 36 -4.09 0.50 3.06
C VAL A 36 -4.42 0.79 4.52
N VAL A 37 -3.42 0.80 5.40
CA VAL A 37 -3.61 1.14 6.82
C VAL A 37 -4.13 2.57 6.97
N ILE A 38 -3.53 3.54 6.25
CA ILE A 38 -4.00 4.92 6.26
C ILE A 38 -5.45 5.00 5.80
N GLN A 39 -5.79 4.36 4.67
CA GLN A 39 -7.16 4.42 4.15
C GLN A 39 -8.19 3.73 5.04
N ASN A 40 -7.76 2.82 5.92
CA ASN A 40 -8.64 2.21 6.91
C ASN A 40 -8.65 2.94 8.26
N THR A 41 -7.83 3.97 8.46
CA THR A 41 -7.72 4.73 9.72
C THR A 41 -8.58 5.99 9.68
N THR A 42 -9.31 6.30 10.76
CA THR A 42 -10.03 7.58 10.89
C THR A 42 -9.18 8.64 11.58
N PHE A 43 -8.94 9.76 10.89
CA PHE A 43 -8.19 10.91 11.39
C PHE A 43 -8.82 12.24 10.95
N GLY A 44 -8.86 13.21 11.86
CA GLY A 44 -9.59 14.47 11.64
C GLY A 44 -11.09 14.26 11.33
N GLY A 45 -11.70 13.23 11.92
CA GLY A 45 -13.14 12.93 11.79
C GLY A 45 -13.56 12.21 10.50
N ILE A 46 -12.63 11.95 9.57
CA ILE A 46 -12.91 11.29 8.28
C ILE A 46 -11.98 10.08 8.13
N GLN A 47 -12.52 8.97 7.62
CA GLN A 47 -11.72 7.78 7.33
C GLN A 47 -10.84 8.02 6.09
N GLY A 48 -9.53 7.82 6.26
CA GLY A 48 -8.59 7.79 5.16
C GLY A 48 -8.38 9.13 4.44
N PHE A 49 -7.50 9.18 3.44
CA PHE A 49 -7.35 10.39 2.63
C PHE A 49 -8.54 10.55 1.68
N SER A 50 -9.05 11.77 1.59
CA SER A 50 -10.17 12.12 0.70
C SER A 50 -9.72 12.25 -0.76
N ARG A 51 -8.42 12.46 -0.99
CA ARG A 51 -7.79 12.49 -2.31
C ARG A 51 -6.69 11.45 -2.38
N ARG A 52 -6.55 10.87 -3.57
CA ARG A 52 -5.52 9.85 -3.82
C ARG A 52 -4.15 10.52 -3.89
N PRO A 53 -3.15 10.06 -3.12
CA PRO A 53 -1.78 10.55 -3.23
C PRO A 53 -1.25 10.48 -4.67
N SER A 54 -0.86 11.63 -5.22
CA SER A 54 -0.30 11.74 -6.58
C SER A 54 0.53 13.01 -6.80
N THR A 55 0.84 13.76 -5.74
CA THR A 55 1.63 14.98 -5.81
C THR A 55 3.12 14.63 -5.76
N PRO A 56 3.93 15.01 -6.76
CA PRO A 56 5.37 14.83 -6.69
C PRO A 56 5.99 15.76 -5.66
N TRP A 57 6.92 15.25 -4.86
CA TRP A 57 7.86 16.10 -4.13
C TRP A 57 9.23 16.12 -4.83
N ILE A 58 9.97 17.20 -4.64
CA ILE A 58 11.22 17.46 -5.36
C ILE A 58 12.40 17.35 -4.39
N ASP A 59 13.43 16.60 -4.78
CA ASP A 59 14.67 16.47 -4.02
C ASP A 59 15.63 17.65 -4.24
N ASP A 60 16.72 17.68 -3.47
CA ASP A 60 17.71 18.78 -3.55
C ASP A 60 18.41 18.89 -4.93
N ALA A 61 18.33 17.84 -5.77
CA ALA A 61 18.85 17.85 -7.14
C ALA A 61 17.81 18.36 -8.16
N GLY A 62 16.61 18.73 -7.72
CA GLY A 62 15.51 19.15 -8.59
C GLY A 62 14.79 17.99 -9.28
N LEU A 63 15.01 16.75 -8.84
CA LEU A 63 14.37 15.56 -9.39
C LEU A 63 13.14 15.17 -8.58
N VAL A 64 12.21 14.43 -9.18
CA VAL A 64 11.09 13.84 -8.44
C VAL A 64 11.64 12.83 -7.45
N GLY A 65 11.40 13.08 -6.17
CA GLY A 65 11.82 12.23 -5.06
C GLY A 65 10.82 11.12 -4.73
N GLY A 66 9.58 11.27 -5.18
CA GLY A 66 8.47 10.33 -4.99
C GLY A 66 7.14 11.08 -4.85
N VAL A 67 6.22 10.54 -4.05
CA VAL A 67 4.87 11.09 -3.85
C VAL A 67 4.68 11.58 -2.43
N VAL A 68 4.01 12.72 -2.26
CA VAL A 68 3.60 13.24 -0.95
C VAL A 68 2.12 13.57 -0.94
N HIS A 69 1.47 13.40 0.21
CA HIS A 69 0.09 13.82 0.42
C HIS A 69 -0.11 14.22 1.87
N GLN A 70 -0.80 15.33 2.10
CA GLN A 70 -1.08 15.83 3.45
C GLN A 70 -2.55 16.21 3.59
N GLU A 71 -3.21 15.70 4.62
CA GLU A 71 -4.57 16.08 5.00
C GLU A 71 -4.73 15.99 6.51
N ARG A 72 -5.36 16.99 7.14
CA ARG A 72 -5.79 16.92 8.55
C ARG A 72 -4.66 16.51 9.51
N ASN A 73 -3.49 17.11 9.34
CA ASN A 73 -2.25 16.84 10.08
C ASN A 73 -1.63 15.44 9.90
N TRP A 74 -2.09 14.70 8.89
CA TRP A 74 -1.49 13.44 8.46
C TRP A 74 -0.74 13.63 7.16
N THR A 75 0.50 13.17 7.13
CA THR A 75 1.35 13.17 5.94
C THR A 75 1.71 11.75 5.56
N TYR A 76 1.49 11.40 4.30
CA TYR A 76 2.10 10.24 3.66
C TYR A 76 3.19 10.71 2.71
N LEU A 77 4.38 10.11 2.80
CA LEU A 77 5.48 10.41 1.89
C LEU A 77 6.14 9.11 1.41
N LEU A 78 6.07 8.87 0.12
CA LEU A 78 6.79 7.80 -0.54
C LEU A 78 8.11 8.33 -1.10
N VAL A 79 9.20 7.63 -0.80
CA VAL A 79 10.53 7.90 -1.36
C VAL A 79 10.82 6.88 -2.46
N GLU A 80 11.00 7.36 -3.68
CA GLU A 80 11.39 6.55 -4.82
C GLU A 80 12.88 6.20 -4.78
N GLY A 81 13.24 5.00 -5.23
CA GLY A 81 14.61 4.49 -5.26
C GLY A 81 15.18 4.20 -3.88
N ALA A 82 14.33 3.85 -2.92
CA ALA A 82 14.73 3.49 -1.56
C ALA A 82 13.91 2.30 -1.05
N GLY A 83 14.54 1.42 -0.28
CA GLY A 83 13.89 0.30 0.38
C GLY A 83 13.64 0.57 1.87
N HIS A 84 13.76 -0.47 2.69
CA HIS A 84 13.41 -0.41 4.12
C HIS A 84 14.19 0.64 4.92
N LEU A 85 15.48 0.81 4.61
CA LEU A 85 16.37 1.72 5.32
C LEU A 85 16.65 2.94 4.43
N ILE A 86 15.67 3.82 4.28
CA ILE A 86 15.71 4.97 3.37
C ILE A 86 16.96 5.82 3.56
N SER A 87 17.29 6.20 4.81
CA SER A 87 18.47 7.03 5.10
C SER A 87 19.80 6.34 4.79
N TYR A 88 19.82 5.01 4.77
CA TYR A 88 21.00 4.25 4.39
C TYR A 88 21.12 4.15 2.86
N GLN A 89 20.02 3.85 2.17
CA GLN A 89 20.02 3.63 0.71
C GLN A 89 20.04 4.93 -0.08
N ASN A 90 19.38 5.97 0.42
CA ASN A 90 19.31 7.28 -0.21
C ASN A 90 19.41 8.42 0.83
N PRO A 91 20.62 8.67 1.37
CA PRO A 91 20.82 9.67 2.43
C PRO A 91 20.45 11.08 1.98
N SER A 92 20.63 11.41 0.69
CA SER A 92 20.27 12.73 0.15
C SER A 92 18.77 12.96 0.23
N ARG A 93 17.95 12.03 -0.27
CA ARG A 93 16.49 12.13 -0.22
C ARG A 93 15.97 12.06 1.21
N ALA A 94 16.56 11.21 2.05
CA ALA A 94 16.21 11.15 3.46
C ALA A 94 16.48 12.48 4.19
N PHE A 95 17.58 13.17 3.85
CA PHE A 95 17.88 14.48 4.41
C PHE A 95 16.89 15.54 3.94
N THR A 96 16.50 15.56 2.65
CA THR A 96 15.41 16.42 2.17
C THR A 96 14.12 16.15 2.95
N VAL A 97 13.73 14.89 3.12
CA VAL A 97 12.51 14.51 3.88
C VAL A 97 12.57 15.01 5.33
N LEU A 98 13.69 14.79 6.00
CA LEU A 98 13.91 15.24 7.38
C LEU A 98 13.79 16.76 7.49
N ARG A 99 14.49 17.49 6.63
CA ARG A 99 14.56 18.96 6.65
C ARG A 99 13.21 19.60 6.30
N GLU A 100 12.56 19.12 5.24
CA GLU A 100 11.40 19.78 4.65
C GLU A 100 10.08 19.41 5.33
N TYR A 101 9.91 18.13 5.70
CA TYR A 101 8.61 17.59 6.12
C TYR A 101 8.56 17.18 7.59
N ILE A 102 9.66 16.64 8.14
CA ILE A 102 9.68 16.22 9.55
C ILE A 102 9.95 17.40 10.49
N LEU A 103 11.01 18.16 10.21
CA LEU A 103 11.39 19.36 10.98
C LEU A 103 10.87 20.66 10.37
N GLY A 104 10.56 20.61 9.07
CA GLY A 104 10.10 21.76 8.29
C GLY A 104 8.58 21.90 8.27
N HIS A 105 8.11 22.76 7.38
CA HIS A 105 6.69 23.08 7.18
C HIS A 105 6.32 23.07 5.70
N ASN A 106 7.00 22.25 4.90
CA ASN A 106 6.76 22.17 3.46
C ASN A 106 5.33 21.66 3.20
N THR A 107 4.51 22.49 2.55
CA THR A 107 3.09 22.20 2.33
C THR A 107 2.81 21.45 1.04
N THR A 108 3.83 21.00 0.30
CA THR A 108 3.63 20.21 -0.93
C THR A 108 2.84 18.94 -0.61
N GLY A 109 1.78 18.67 -1.38
CA GLY A 109 0.83 17.59 -1.14
C GLY A 109 -0.33 17.94 -0.20
N LEU A 110 -0.35 19.14 0.40
CA LEU A 110 -1.42 19.56 1.30
C LEU A 110 -2.72 19.82 0.54
N LEU A 111 -3.82 19.22 1.01
CA LEU A 111 -5.16 19.54 0.56
C LEU A 111 -5.60 20.90 1.11
N VAL A 112 -5.86 21.84 0.20
CA VAL A 112 -6.24 23.22 0.50
C VAL A 112 -7.66 23.47 0.01
N SER A 113 -8.52 23.91 0.94
CA SER A 113 -9.84 24.46 0.61
C SER A 113 -9.70 25.94 0.27
N GLY A 114 -10.05 26.31 -0.95
CA GLY A 114 -10.10 27.69 -1.42
C GLY A 114 -11.28 28.47 -0.83
N PRO A 115 -11.28 29.82 -0.97
CA PRO A 115 -12.32 30.69 -0.42
C PRO A 115 -13.75 30.39 -0.91
N GLY A 116 -13.88 29.78 -2.09
CA GLY A 116 -15.16 29.37 -2.69
C GLY A 116 -15.59 27.92 -2.39
N GLY A 117 -14.83 27.19 -1.56
CA GLY A 117 -15.04 25.77 -1.32
C GLY A 117 -14.35 24.85 -2.33
N ASP A 118 -13.63 25.40 -3.31
CA ASP A 118 -12.83 24.63 -4.26
C ASP A 118 -11.71 23.88 -3.53
N ILE A 119 -11.51 22.61 -3.87
CA ILE A 119 -10.48 21.78 -3.26
C ILE A 119 -9.30 21.64 -4.23
N SER A 120 -8.11 22.03 -3.79
CA SER A 120 -6.85 21.92 -4.54
C SER A 120 -5.77 21.23 -3.71
N VAL A 121 -4.75 20.68 -4.37
CA VAL A 121 -3.58 20.10 -3.68
C VAL A 121 -2.36 20.96 -4.00
N ALA A 122 -1.69 21.45 -2.95
CA ALA A 122 -0.48 22.27 -3.10
C ALA A 122 0.63 21.47 -3.81
N GLY A 123 1.26 22.05 -4.82
CA GLY A 123 2.23 21.35 -5.69
C GLY A 123 1.60 20.61 -6.89
N GLY A 124 0.29 20.47 -6.91
CA GLY A 124 -0.46 19.86 -8.01
C GLY A 124 -0.42 18.32 -8.02
N GLU A 125 -1.40 17.71 -8.67
CA GLU A 125 -1.51 16.26 -8.82
C GLU A 125 -0.98 15.84 -10.20
N LEU A 126 -0.18 14.77 -10.24
CA LEU A 126 0.33 14.20 -11.50
C LEU A 126 -0.36 12.87 -11.81
N ALA A 127 -1.10 12.81 -12.93
CA ALA A 127 -1.84 11.61 -13.33
C ALA A 127 -0.95 10.36 -13.47
N ALA A 128 0.31 10.52 -13.87
CA ALA A 128 1.28 9.42 -13.96
C ALA A 128 1.64 8.81 -12.59
N LEU A 129 1.44 9.54 -11.50
CA LEU A 129 1.65 9.06 -10.12
C LEU A 129 0.34 8.59 -9.47
N ALA A 130 -0.79 8.73 -10.17
CA ALA A 130 -2.08 8.22 -9.75
C ALA A 130 -2.25 6.71 -10.06
N VAL A 131 -1.22 5.90 -9.77
CA VAL A 131 -1.16 4.44 -9.99
C VAL A 131 -1.39 3.60 -8.72
N ASP A 132 -1.95 2.40 -8.84
CA ASP A 132 -2.27 1.54 -7.70
C ASP A 132 -1.14 1.38 -6.66
N ALA A 133 0.09 1.17 -7.11
CA ALA A 133 1.30 1.25 -6.31
C ALA A 133 2.45 1.67 -7.22
N ILE A 134 3.35 2.52 -6.72
CA ILE A 134 4.58 2.84 -7.45
C ILE A 134 5.48 1.62 -7.36
N GLN A 135 5.86 1.08 -8.52
CA GLN A 135 6.66 -0.13 -8.57
C GLN A 135 8.08 0.14 -8.05
N GLY A 136 8.63 -0.86 -7.37
CA GLY A 136 10.05 -0.88 -7.04
C GLY A 136 10.90 -1.47 -8.17
N GLN A 137 12.20 -1.53 -7.94
CA GLN A 137 13.13 -2.24 -8.81
C GLN A 137 12.79 -3.74 -8.96
N THR A 138 13.19 -4.34 -10.08
CA THR A 138 12.90 -5.74 -10.40
C THR A 138 13.76 -6.75 -9.63
N GLY A 139 14.93 -6.32 -9.14
CA GLY A 139 15.85 -7.16 -8.37
C GLY A 139 15.51 -7.16 -6.89
N ILE A 140 15.41 -8.35 -6.31
CA ILE A 140 15.20 -8.52 -4.87
C ILE A 140 16.56 -8.64 -4.18
N ALA A 141 16.92 -7.62 -3.41
CA ALA A 141 18.09 -7.66 -2.56
C ALA A 141 17.88 -8.69 -1.43
N VAL A 142 18.80 -9.64 -1.30
CA VAL A 142 18.79 -10.69 -0.27
C VAL A 142 19.98 -10.51 0.66
N GLY A 143 19.72 -10.54 1.96
CA GLY A 143 20.73 -10.44 3.00
C GLY A 143 20.15 -9.99 4.33
N SER A 144 21.01 -9.71 5.30
CA SER A 144 20.64 -9.16 6.61
C SER A 144 21.42 -7.88 6.81
N ILE A 145 20.69 -6.75 6.92
CA ILE A 145 21.23 -5.38 7.00
C ILE A 145 21.92 -4.91 5.70
N PHE A 146 22.72 -5.78 5.05
CA PHE A 146 23.40 -5.53 3.79
C PHE A 146 22.90 -6.47 2.69
N THR A 147 23.04 -6.04 1.43
CA THR A 147 22.78 -6.88 0.26
C THR A 147 23.94 -7.86 0.07
N THR A 148 23.67 -9.15 0.25
CA THR A 148 24.62 -10.24 0.00
C THR A 148 24.51 -10.76 -1.43
N SER A 149 23.29 -10.79 -1.96
CA SER A 149 23.01 -11.17 -3.35
C SER A 149 21.75 -10.44 -3.83
N THR A 150 21.57 -10.44 -5.15
CA THR A 150 20.33 -9.94 -5.78
C THR A 150 19.69 -11.09 -6.54
N PHE A 151 18.46 -11.41 -6.18
CA PHE A 151 17.66 -12.38 -6.91
C PHE A 151 16.85 -11.65 -7.98
N ASN A 152 16.94 -12.12 -9.22
CA ASN A 152 16.18 -11.60 -10.35
C ASN A 152 15.27 -12.70 -10.90
N TYR A 153 13.99 -12.38 -11.09
CA TYR A 153 13.09 -13.29 -11.81
C TYR A 153 13.52 -13.41 -13.28
N PRO A 154 13.33 -14.58 -13.92
CA PRO A 154 13.60 -14.73 -15.34
C PRO A 154 12.80 -13.73 -16.18
N ALA A 155 13.42 -13.15 -17.22
CA ALA A 155 12.77 -12.15 -18.06
C ALA A 155 11.45 -12.65 -18.69
N ALA A 156 11.38 -13.94 -19.05
CA ALA A 156 10.16 -14.56 -19.55
C ALA A 156 9.02 -14.58 -18.51
N THR A 157 9.36 -14.76 -17.22
CA THR A 157 8.39 -14.71 -16.11
C THR A 157 7.85 -13.30 -15.93
N ILE A 158 8.73 -12.29 -15.95
CA ILE A 158 8.35 -10.88 -15.85
C ILE A 158 7.43 -10.51 -17.02
N ALA A 159 7.81 -10.85 -18.26
CA ALA A 159 7.00 -10.56 -19.44
C ALA A 159 5.62 -11.25 -19.41
N ALA A 160 5.55 -12.49 -18.92
CA ALA A 160 4.27 -13.19 -18.76
C ALA A 160 3.38 -12.53 -17.70
N TRP A 161 3.97 -12.07 -16.59
CA TRP A 161 3.26 -11.33 -15.55
C TRP A 161 2.72 -10.00 -16.04
N ASP A 162 3.54 -9.22 -16.75
CA ASP A 162 3.13 -7.92 -17.30
C ASP A 162 1.97 -8.06 -18.28
N ALA A 163 2.02 -9.07 -19.16
CA ALA A 163 0.94 -9.39 -20.07
C ALA A 163 -0.35 -9.80 -19.34
N PHE A 164 -0.23 -10.57 -18.26
CA PHE A 164 -1.37 -10.96 -17.43
C PHE A 164 -2.00 -9.76 -16.72
N ILE A 165 -1.22 -8.96 -15.98
CA ILE A 165 -1.72 -7.84 -15.20
C ILE A 165 -2.33 -6.74 -16.08
N ALA A 166 -1.83 -6.54 -17.29
CA ALA A 166 -2.43 -5.61 -18.24
C ALA A 166 -3.90 -5.95 -18.60
N THR A 167 -4.31 -7.21 -18.42
CA THR A 167 -5.67 -7.70 -18.74
C THR A 167 -6.48 -8.11 -17.52
N ALA A 168 -5.86 -8.14 -16.33
CA ALA A 168 -6.53 -8.57 -15.11
C ALA A 168 -7.51 -7.48 -14.63
N THR A 169 -8.81 -7.68 -14.84
CA THR A 169 -9.87 -6.85 -14.24
C THR A 169 -10.25 -7.38 -12.86
N VAL A 170 -10.31 -6.52 -11.84
CA VAL A 170 -10.84 -6.88 -10.51
C VAL A 170 -12.33 -7.21 -10.65
N ALA A 171 -12.70 -8.49 -10.61
CA ALA A 171 -14.10 -8.90 -10.53
C ALA A 171 -14.64 -8.59 -9.12
N THR A 172 -15.21 -7.40 -8.92
CA THR A 172 -15.99 -7.10 -7.71
C THR A 172 -17.36 -7.76 -7.80
N VAL A 173 -17.43 -9.05 -7.51
CA VAL A 173 -18.68 -9.71 -7.12
C VAL A 173 -18.36 -10.59 -5.91
N LEU A 174 -18.56 -10.05 -4.71
CA LEU A 174 -18.83 -10.92 -3.57
C LEU A 174 -20.16 -11.63 -3.87
N PRO A 175 -20.26 -12.97 -3.89
CA PRO A 175 -21.56 -13.58 -3.81
C PRO A 175 -22.14 -13.15 -2.46
N GLN A 176 -23.19 -12.33 -2.49
CA GLN A 176 -24.03 -12.16 -1.32
C GLN A 176 -24.48 -13.56 -0.93
N ILE A 177 -24.15 -13.97 0.30
CA ILE A 177 -24.72 -15.18 0.88
C ILE A 177 -26.20 -14.90 1.12
N THR A 178 -27.02 -14.98 0.08
CA THR A 178 -28.47 -15.15 0.20
C THR A 178 -28.73 -16.64 0.42
N GLY A 179 -28.35 -17.10 1.60
CA GLY A 179 -28.69 -18.42 2.12
C GLY A 179 -29.78 -18.27 3.18
N LEU A 180 -30.97 -18.77 2.88
CA LEU A 180 -32.17 -18.71 3.70
C LEU A 180 -31.92 -19.21 5.13
N VAL A 181 -32.39 -18.45 6.12
CA VAL A 181 -32.56 -18.92 7.50
C VAL A 181 -33.60 -20.04 7.48
N GLN A 182 -33.17 -21.29 7.44
CA GLN A 182 -34.02 -22.42 7.78
C GLN A 182 -33.87 -22.75 9.26
N ASN A 183 -34.85 -22.27 10.02
CA ASN A 183 -35.17 -22.75 11.35
C ASN A 183 -35.56 -24.24 11.22
N ALA A 184 -34.77 -25.15 11.75
CA ALA A 184 -35.15 -26.56 11.85
C ALA A 184 -34.95 -27.04 13.29
N GLN A 185 -36.05 -27.02 14.04
CA GLN A 185 -36.20 -27.83 15.24
C GLN A 185 -36.24 -29.32 14.87
N SER A 186 -35.59 -30.10 15.74
CA SER A 186 -35.87 -31.50 16.11
C SER A 186 -35.78 -32.64 15.07
N SER A 187 -34.95 -33.61 15.48
CA SER A 187 -35.13 -35.08 15.45
C SER A 187 -35.01 -35.85 14.13
N GLY A 188 -34.25 -36.95 14.20
CA GLY A 188 -34.47 -38.15 13.38
C GLY A 188 -33.28 -38.53 12.49
N ALA A 189 -32.83 -39.78 12.63
CA ALA A 189 -31.62 -40.32 12.03
C ALA A 189 -31.74 -40.74 10.55
N LEU A 190 -30.56 -40.77 9.90
CA LEU A 190 -30.07 -41.69 8.85
C LEU A 190 -30.84 -41.83 7.52
N ALA A 191 -30.18 -41.48 6.41
CA ALA A 191 -29.89 -42.42 5.32
C ALA A 191 -28.96 -41.80 4.27
N ALA A 192 -28.04 -42.62 3.77
CA ALA A 192 -27.08 -42.34 2.71
C ALA A 192 -27.74 -42.37 1.31
N ALA A 193 -27.26 -41.52 0.39
CA ALA A 193 -26.83 -41.88 -0.98
C ALA A 193 -26.70 -40.64 -1.88
N GLY A 194 -25.58 -40.56 -2.61
CA GLY A 194 -25.52 -40.02 -3.97
C GLY A 194 -25.50 -38.51 -4.14
N GLY A 195 -24.30 -37.94 -4.35
CA GLY A 195 -24.17 -36.58 -4.85
C GLY A 195 -22.70 -36.18 -5.01
N VAL A 196 -22.24 -36.13 -6.26
CA VAL A 196 -20.88 -35.80 -6.67
C VAL A 196 -20.43 -34.48 -6.04
N ALA A 197 -19.38 -34.53 -5.22
CA ALA A 197 -18.73 -33.35 -4.68
C ALA A 197 -18.08 -32.56 -5.83
N VAL A 198 -18.65 -31.41 -6.17
CA VAL A 198 -17.97 -30.40 -6.99
C VAL A 198 -16.89 -29.79 -6.11
N ALA A 199 -15.66 -30.26 -6.30
CA ALA A 199 -14.47 -29.68 -5.70
C ALA A 199 -14.33 -28.25 -6.21
N VAL A 200 -14.52 -27.27 -5.32
CA VAL A 200 -14.13 -25.88 -5.57
C VAL A 200 -12.61 -25.84 -5.57
N VAL A 201 -12.02 -25.77 -6.75
CA VAL A 201 -10.60 -25.45 -6.94
C VAL A 201 -10.41 -24.00 -6.52
N ALA A 202 -10.05 -23.79 -5.26
CA ALA A 202 -9.39 -22.57 -4.86
C ALA A 202 -7.98 -22.60 -5.46
N CYS A 203 -7.70 -21.71 -6.41
CA CYS A 203 -6.34 -21.45 -6.90
C CYS A 203 -5.47 -20.92 -5.75
N ALA A 204 -4.91 -21.84 -4.96
CA ALA A 204 -3.73 -21.59 -4.18
C ALA A 204 -2.54 -21.60 -5.15
N ALA A 205 -1.99 -20.43 -5.45
CA ALA A 205 -0.67 -20.34 -6.06
C ALA A 205 0.35 -20.84 -5.02
N ALA A 206 0.61 -22.14 -5.03
CA ALA A 206 1.61 -22.78 -4.20
C ALA A 206 3.01 -22.40 -4.71
N PHE A 207 3.76 -21.66 -3.89
CA PHE A 207 5.22 -21.61 -4.00
C PHE A 207 5.78 -22.97 -3.57
N ALA A 208 6.03 -23.85 -4.54
CA ALA A 208 6.86 -25.03 -4.35
C ALA A 208 8.32 -24.66 -4.63
N VAL A 209 9.09 -24.36 -3.57
CA VAL A 209 10.56 -24.43 -3.66
C VAL A 209 10.92 -25.89 -3.40
N SER A 210 11.15 -26.64 -4.49
CA SER A 210 11.74 -27.97 -4.41
C SER A 210 13.21 -27.84 -4.00
N LEU A 211 13.52 -28.22 -2.77
CA LEU A 211 14.89 -28.42 -2.30
C LEU A 211 15.24 -29.92 -2.40
N PHE A 212 15.93 -30.29 -3.47
CA PHE A 212 16.84 -31.44 -3.55
C PHE A 212 18.08 -30.91 -4.27
N ALA A 213 19.34 -31.12 -3.87
CA ALA A 213 19.98 -31.79 -2.76
C ALA A 213 21.43 -31.25 -2.70
N SER A 214 22.09 -31.28 -1.53
CA SER A 214 23.53 -31.57 -1.31
C SER A 214 23.95 -31.15 0.11
N VAL A 215 23.92 -32.08 1.07
CA VAL A 215 25.05 -32.75 1.75
C VAL A 215 24.49 -34.00 2.42
#